data_AF-A0A135T983-F1
#
_entry.id   AF-A0A135T983-F1
#
_cell.length_a   1.000
_cell.length_b   1.000
_cell.length_c   1.000
_cell.angle_alpha   90.00
_cell.angle_beta   90.00
_cell.angle_gamma   90.00
#
_symmetry.space_group_name_H-M   'P 1'
#
loop_
_entity.id
_entity.type
_entity.pdbx_description
1 polymer ?
#
loop_
_entity_poly.entity_id
_entity_poly.type
_entity_poly.pdbx_seq_one_letter_code
_entity_poly.pdbx_strand_id
1 'polypeptide(L)'
;MIDDTLKRPASTDYTTSHPVKSQKIINNNNDMPSAVSTGSNIVGGNSAARPRLSKPLVYSGSLDNFKNADITPVIGREYEGLQVVDLLKADDQVIRDLAVTISQRGVVFLRDQDVTPTQMKDFCLRLTELAGCPESSGLHIHPLTEEGSELGDQISVISSEKQKKGGGLTHQLSDVSRFASAGWHTDISFEQVPSDYAMLKIHTLPATGGDTLWASGYEIYDRLSPPMQKFLEGLTATHDATFFHDEARRLGNPLREGLRGSPLNKGSELKSIHPVIRTNPVTGWKSVYVNKGFTKRINGVTKDESDVLLAYLFNLVTQNHDAQVRFKWRQNDLAIWDNRSMWHCATYDYVEARAGDRVASLGEAPYLDLNSTGRREALGL
;
A
#
# COMPACT_ATOMS: atom_id res chain seq x y z
N MET A 1 63.67 -19.23 -36.31
CA MET A 1 64.19 -20.05 -37.41
C MET A 1 63.87 -21.49 -37.07
N ILE A 2 63.16 -22.18 -38.00
CA ILE A 2 63.04 -23.64 -38.17
C ILE A 2 62.18 -24.30 -37.06
N ASP A 3 60.90 -24.64 -37.19
CA ASP A 3 60.10 -25.34 -38.23
C ASP A 3 60.59 -26.73 -38.62
N ASP A 4 59.80 -27.77 -38.29
CA ASP A 4 59.44 -28.91 -39.17
C ASP A 4 58.68 -29.96 -38.33
N THR A 5 57.36 -30.08 -38.47
CA THR A 5 56.60 -30.89 -39.45
C THR A 5 56.76 -32.41 -39.29
N LEU A 6 55.65 -33.13 -39.05
CA LEU A 6 55.01 -34.00 -40.06
C LEU A 6 53.99 -35.01 -39.48
N LYS A 7 52.96 -35.22 -40.33
CA LYS A 7 52.12 -36.43 -40.53
C LYS A 7 50.83 -36.60 -39.73
N ARG A 8 49.73 -36.17 -40.38
CA ARG A 8 48.44 -36.88 -40.38
C ARG A 8 48.56 -38.24 -41.11
N PRO A 9 47.64 -39.17 -40.83
CA PRO A 9 46.81 -39.65 -41.93
C PRO A 9 45.31 -39.81 -41.60
N ALA A 10 44.53 -39.60 -42.66
CA ALA A 10 43.27 -40.22 -43.09
C ALA A 10 42.04 -40.37 -42.16
N SER A 11 40.96 -39.86 -42.72
CA SER A 11 39.53 -40.01 -42.47
C SER A 11 39.00 -41.43 -42.27
N THR A 12 38.02 -41.56 -41.38
CA THR A 12 36.80 -42.35 -41.61
C THR A 12 35.59 -41.66 -40.97
N ASP A 13 34.60 -41.33 -41.81
CA ASP A 13 33.26 -40.96 -41.40
C ASP A 13 32.56 -42.14 -40.74
N TYR A 14 31.95 -41.93 -39.57
CA TYR A 14 30.76 -42.68 -39.16
C TYR A 14 29.85 -41.77 -38.34
N THR A 15 28.78 -41.36 -39.01
CA THR A 15 27.56 -40.79 -38.44
C THR A 15 26.94 -41.78 -37.45
N THR A 16 26.83 -41.39 -36.19
CA THR A 16 25.89 -42.00 -35.25
C THR A 16 25.18 -40.90 -34.46
N SER A 17 23.90 -40.75 -34.78
CA SER A 17 22.92 -39.90 -34.11
C SER A 17 22.65 -40.45 -32.70
N HIS A 18 22.82 -39.61 -31.70
CA HIS A 18 22.30 -39.85 -30.36
C HIS A 18 21.07 -38.96 -30.12
N PRO A 19 19.93 -39.53 -29.69
CA PRO A 19 18.71 -38.77 -29.50
C PRO A 19 18.83 -37.92 -28.23
N VAL A 20 18.77 -36.60 -28.40
CA VAL A 20 18.57 -35.66 -27.30
C VAL A 20 17.16 -35.89 -26.76
N LYS A 21 17.07 -36.38 -25.52
CA LYS A 21 15.82 -36.46 -24.78
C LYS A 21 15.24 -35.06 -24.62
N SER A 22 14.10 -34.83 -25.26
CA SER A 22 13.28 -33.64 -25.09
C SER A 22 12.77 -33.57 -23.64
N GLN A 23 13.36 -32.68 -22.85
CA GLN A 23 12.70 -32.20 -21.64
C GLN A 23 11.52 -31.34 -22.08
N LYS A 24 10.30 -31.82 -21.80
CA LYS A 24 9.07 -31.03 -21.88
C LYS A 24 9.23 -29.81 -20.98
N ILE A 25 9.49 -28.66 -21.60
CA ILE A 25 9.23 -27.36 -20.98
C ILE A 25 7.70 -27.26 -20.89
N ILE A 26 7.17 -27.37 -19.68
CA ILE A 26 5.78 -27.06 -19.39
C ILE A 26 5.70 -25.53 -19.40
N ASN A 27 5.32 -24.96 -20.54
CA ASN A 27 4.90 -23.57 -20.64
C ASN A 27 3.58 -23.43 -19.87
N ASN A 28 3.65 -23.01 -18.60
CA ASN A 28 2.51 -22.42 -17.92
C ASN A 28 2.31 -20.99 -18.46
N ASN A 29 1.75 -20.89 -19.66
CA ASN A 29 1.15 -19.67 -20.15
C ASN A 29 -0.20 -19.50 -19.44
N ASN A 30 -0.19 -18.90 -18.25
CA ASN A 30 -1.39 -18.33 -17.67
C ASN A 30 -1.44 -16.84 -18.02
N ASP A 31 -2.37 -16.52 -18.92
CA ASP A 31 -3.10 -15.26 -19.06
C ASP A 31 -2.31 -13.95 -19.01
N MET A 32 -1.76 -13.55 -20.16
CA MET A 32 -1.70 -12.14 -20.54
C MET A 32 -3.05 -11.74 -21.15
N PRO A 33 -3.81 -10.79 -20.58
CA PRO A 33 -4.98 -10.28 -21.28
C PRO A 33 -4.53 -9.25 -22.33
N SER A 34 -4.45 -9.69 -23.59
CA SER A 34 -4.49 -8.79 -24.76
C SER A 34 -5.67 -9.15 -25.66
N ALA A 35 -6.82 -8.56 -25.39
CA ALA A 35 -7.84 -8.24 -26.39
C ALA A 35 -8.88 -7.31 -25.73
N VAL A 36 -9.09 -6.16 -26.37
CA VAL A 36 -10.05 -5.13 -26.00
C VAL A 36 -11.45 -5.74 -25.89
N SER A 37 -11.94 -5.87 -24.65
CA SER A 37 -13.36 -6.03 -24.37
C SER A 37 -14.01 -4.66 -24.59
N THR A 38 -14.80 -4.53 -25.66
CA THR A 38 -15.72 -3.41 -25.81
C THR A 38 -16.79 -3.52 -24.72
N GLY A 39 -16.64 -2.79 -23.62
CA GLY A 39 -17.68 -2.66 -22.59
C GLY A 39 -17.26 -2.23 -21.18
N SER A 40 -15.96 -2.22 -20.84
CA SER A 40 -15.51 -1.82 -19.48
C SER A 40 -14.45 -0.74 -19.54
N ASN A 41 -14.72 0.42 -18.92
CA ASN A 41 -13.75 1.50 -18.72
C ASN A 41 -12.75 1.20 -17.57
N ILE A 42 -12.83 0.00 -16.99
CA ILE A 42 -11.97 -0.44 -15.89
C ILE A 42 -10.74 -1.18 -16.44
N VAL A 43 -9.55 -0.72 -16.05
CA VAL A 43 -8.25 -1.32 -16.32
C VAL A 43 -7.64 -1.86 -15.03
N GLY A 44 -7.12 -3.09 -15.07
CA GLY A 44 -6.49 -3.73 -13.91
C GLY A 44 -7.48 -4.20 -12.83
N GLY A 45 -6.94 -4.67 -11.70
CA GLY A 45 -7.67 -5.26 -10.58
C GLY A 45 -8.26 -6.64 -10.86
N ASN A 46 -8.51 -7.39 -9.80
CA ASN A 46 -9.09 -8.74 -9.85
C ASN A 46 -10.63 -8.66 -9.79
N SER A 47 -11.31 -9.38 -10.69
CA SER A 47 -12.79 -9.38 -10.75
C SER A 47 -13.46 -9.95 -9.50
N ALA A 48 -12.79 -10.85 -8.77
CA ALA A 48 -13.28 -11.42 -7.51
C ALA A 48 -13.10 -10.48 -6.30
N ALA A 49 -12.44 -9.33 -6.48
CA ALA A 49 -12.19 -8.33 -5.45
C ALA A 49 -12.45 -6.92 -5.96
N ARG A 50 -13.61 -6.72 -6.60
CA ARG A 50 -14.12 -5.39 -7.00
C ARG A 50 -14.82 -4.69 -5.84
N PRO A 51 -14.78 -3.34 -5.78
CA PRO A 51 -15.54 -2.61 -4.78
C PRO A 51 -17.03 -2.83 -5.00
N ARG A 52 -17.82 -2.80 -3.91
CA ARG A 52 -19.29 -2.87 -3.96
C ARG A 52 -19.93 -1.53 -4.32
N LEU A 53 -19.16 -0.44 -4.30
CA LEU A 53 -19.63 0.87 -4.74
C LEU A 53 -19.80 0.91 -6.26
N SER A 54 -21.00 1.26 -6.73
CA SER A 54 -21.28 1.57 -8.13
C SER A 54 -21.03 3.03 -8.50
N LYS A 55 -20.90 3.90 -7.49
CA LYS A 55 -20.61 5.33 -7.61
C LYS A 55 -19.87 5.83 -6.37
N PRO A 56 -19.10 6.93 -6.46
CA PRO A 56 -18.50 7.56 -5.30
C PRO A 56 -19.51 7.89 -4.21
N LEU A 57 -19.07 7.84 -2.96
CA LEU A 57 -19.88 8.26 -1.82
C LEU A 57 -19.99 9.78 -1.78
N VAL A 58 -21.15 10.27 -1.33
CA VAL A 58 -21.43 11.70 -1.20
C VAL A 58 -21.55 12.04 0.26
N TYR A 59 -20.80 13.05 0.70
CA TYR A 59 -20.86 13.57 2.06
C TYR A 59 -22.22 14.21 2.33
N SER A 60 -22.87 13.81 3.43
CA SER A 60 -24.21 14.28 3.79
C SER A 60 -24.24 15.45 4.79
N GLY A 61 -23.11 15.77 5.44
CA GLY A 61 -23.05 16.81 6.48
C GLY A 61 -23.21 16.28 7.91
N SER A 62 -23.29 14.97 8.11
CA SER A 62 -23.52 14.40 9.45
C SER A 62 -22.38 14.63 10.43
N LEU A 63 -21.18 14.99 9.95
CA LEU A 63 -20.04 15.35 10.77
C LEU A 63 -19.87 16.86 11.01
N ASP A 64 -20.74 17.72 10.46
CA ASP A 64 -20.57 19.18 10.49
C ASP A 64 -20.67 19.79 11.90
N ASN A 65 -21.38 19.10 12.81
CA ASN A 65 -21.52 19.54 14.20
C ASN A 65 -20.30 19.20 15.07
N PHE A 66 -19.35 18.40 14.58
CA PHE A 66 -18.14 18.10 15.33
C PHE A 66 -17.08 19.17 15.07
N LYS A 67 -16.47 19.66 16.15
CA LYS A 67 -15.36 20.60 16.06
C LYS A 67 -14.21 19.95 15.30
N ASN A 68 -13.79 20.57 14.20
CA ASN A 68 -12.75 20.06 13.33
C ASN A 68 -11.88 21.18 12.75
N ALA A 69 -10.69 20.81 12.29
CA ALA A 69 -9.78 21.69 11.58
C ALA A 69 -9.02 20.93 10.49
N ASP A 70 -8.96 21.48 9.28
CA ASP A 70 -8.04 20.99 8.25
C ASP A 70 -6.61 21.41 8.60
N ILE A 71 -5.71 20.44 8.71
CA ILE A 71 -4.33 20.69 9.19
C ILE A 71 -3.47 21.31 8.08
N THR A 72 -3.73 20.93 6.82
CA THR A 72 -3.16 21.58 5.64
C THR A 72 -4.23 21.76 4.56
N PRO A 73 -4.00 22.58 3.53
CA PRO A 73 -5.01 22.79 2.48
C PRO A 73 -5.44 21.50 1.75
N VAL A 74 -4.52 20.56 1.55
CA VAL A 74 -4.76 19.40 0.66
C VAL A 74 -4.96 18.08 1.40
N ILE A 75 -4.44 17.95 2.63
CA ILE A 75 -4.41 16.68 3.36
C ILE A 75 -4.50 16.90 4.87
N GLY A 76 -5.14 15.98 5.58
CA GLY A 76 -5.27 15.99 7.02
C GLY A 76 -6.48 16.80 7.51
N ARG A 77 -7.29 16.15 8.35
CA ARG A 77 -8.32 16.79 9.17
C ARG A 77 -8.27 16.28 10.60
N GLU A 78 -8.27 17.18 11.56
CA GLU A 78 -8.34 16.84 12.98
C GLU A 78 -9.76 17.05 13.49
N TYR A 79 -10.23 16.12 14.33
CA TYR A 79 -11.47 16.23 15.08
C TYR A 79 -11.18 16.30 16.57
N GLU A 80 -11.84 17.22 17.26
CA GLU A 80 -11.86 17.31 18.71
C GLU A 80 -13.17 16.72 19.26
N GLY A 81 -13.06 15.81 20.23
CA GLY A 81 -14.22 15.21 20.91
C GLY A 81 -14.93 14.07 20.15
N LEU A 82 -14.55 13.78 18.91
CA LEU A 82 -15.07 12.63 18.16
C LEU A 82 -14.37 11.33 18.63
N GLN A 83 -15.13 10.43 19.25
CA GLN A 83 -14.61 9.17 19.82
C GLN A 83 -15.02 7.95 18.98
N VAL A 84 -14.08 7.03 18.77
CA VAL A 84 -14.37 5.76 18.06
C VAL A 84 -15.45 4.93 18.77
N VAL A 85 -15.50 4.95 20.10
CA VAL A 85 -16.50 4.22 20.88
C VAL A 85 -17.94 4.74 20.66
N ASP A 86 -18.08 6.00 20.29
CA ASP A 86 -19.37 6.61 19.94
C ASP A 86 -19.69 6.35 18.47
N LEU A 87 -18.70 6.46 17.59
CA LEU A 87 -18.83 6.09 16.17
C LEU A 87 -19.29 4.63 15.99
N LEU A 88 -18.79 3.70 16.81
CA LEU A 88 -19.26 2.31 16.80
C LEU A 88 -20.77 2.16 17.02
N LYS A 89 -21.41 3.11 17.69
CA LYS A 89 -22.85 3.13 17.98
C LYS A 89 -23.64 4.09 17.09
N ALA A 90 -22.95 4.94 16.33
CA ALA A 90 -23.55 5.95 15.46
C ALA A 90 -24.29 5.30 14.28
N ASP A 91 -25.15 6.07 13.61
CA ASP A 91 -25.78 5.65 12.36
C ASP A 91 -24.75 5.41 11.24
N ASP A 92 -25.05 4.48 10.33
CA ASP A 92 -24.18 4.16 9.20
C ASP A 92 -23.84 5.39 8.35
N GLN A 93 -24.74 6.37 8.27
CA GLN A 93 -24.48 7.59 7.52
C GLN A 93 -23.31 8.40 8.09
N VAL A 94 -23.14 8.42 9.42
CA VAL A 94 -22.00 9.07 10.07
C VAL A 94 -20.69 8.41 9.66
N ILE A 95 -20.69 7.08 9.57
CA ILE A 95 -19.50 6.31 9.18
C ILE A 95 -19.20 6.48 7.70
N ARG A 96 -20.21 6.53 6.83
CA ARG A 96 -20.04 6.85 5.40
C ARG A 96 -19.47 8.25 5.20
N ASP A 97 -19.96 9.24 5.94
CA ASP A 97 -19.43 10.61 5.89
C ASP A 97 -18.00 10.67 6.41
N LEU A 98 -17.65 9.87 7.41
CA LEU A 98 -16.28 9.72 7.86
C LEU A 98 -15.41 9.04 6.79
N ALA A 99 -15.88 7.99 6.13
CA ALA A 99 -15.19 7.34 5.02
C ALA A 99 -14.92 8.31 3.86
N VAL A 100 -15.91 9.15 3.51
CA VAL A 100 -15.74 10.23 2.52
C VAL A 100 -14.68 11.22 3.01
N THR A 101 -14.76 11.67 4.27
CA THR A 101 -13.81 12.63 4.84
C THR A 101 -12.39 12.08 4.83
N ILE A 102 -12.18 10.85 5.31
CA ILE A 102 -10.87 10.18 5.30
C ILE A 102 -10.37 10.05 3.86
N SER A 103 -11.23 9.61 2.94
CA SER A 103 -10.80 9.35 1.56
C SER A 103 -10.54 10.63 0.75
N GLN A 104 -11.18 11.75 1.09
CA GLN A 104 -10.93 13.06 0.46
C GLN A 104 -9.75 13.81 1.11
N ARG A 105 -9.65 13.76 2.45
CA ARG A 105 -8.61 14.43 3.22
C ARG A 105 -7.37 13.57 3.43
N GLY A 106 -7.38 12.32 2.98
CA GLY A 106 -6.31 11.35 3.09
C GLY A 106 -6.13 10.73 4.47
N VAL A 107 -6.17 11.55 5.52
CA VAL A 107 -6.04 11.12 6.91
C VAL A 107 -6.89 12.00 7.81
N VAL A 108 -7.53 11.38 8.81
CA VAL A 108 -8.15 12.08 9.93
C VAL A 108 -7.42 11.75 11.23
N PHE A 109 -7.36 12.74 12.11
CA PHE A 109 -6.75 12.64 13.43
C PHE A 109 -7.84 12.82 14.49
N LEU A 110 -7.99 11.83 15.36
CA LEU A 110 -8.91 11.86 16.49
C LEU A 110 -8.08 11.96 17.77
N ARG A 111 -8.25 13.05 18.52
CA ARG A 111 -7.49 13.28 19.74
C ARG A 111 -8.03 12.46 20.90
N ASP A 112 -7.13 12.04 21.79
CA ASP A 112 -7.45 11.44 23.11
C ASP A 112 -8.53 10.34 23.06
N GLN A 113 -8.22 9.23 22.39
CA GLN A 113 -9.20 8.15 22.16
C GLN A 113 -9.21 7.13 23.30
N ASP A 114 -10.38 6.91 23.90
CA ASP A 114 -10.64 5.83 24.86
C ASP A 114 -11.17 4.56 24.16
N VAL A 115 -10.38 4.06 23.21
CA VAL A 115 -10.70 2.86 22.44
C VAL A 115 -9.73 1.72 22.75
N THR A 116 -10.27 0.51 22.84
CA THR A 116 -9.51 -0.74 22.98
C THR A 116 -9.10 -1.31 21.62
N PRO A 117 -8.06 -2.16 21.54
CA PRO A 117 -7.66 -2.81 20.29
C PRO A 117 -8.79 -3.64 19.65
N THR A 118 -9.68 -4.24 20.44
CA THR A 118 -10.86 -4.95 19.93
C THR A 118 -11.85 -3.99 19.27
N GLN A 119 -12.19 -2.88 19.93
CA GLN A 119 -13.08 -1.86 19.36
C GLN A 119 -12.46 -1.20 18.11
N MET A 120 -11.14 -1.08 18.03
CA MET A 120 -10.44 -0.66 16.81
C MET A 120 -10.68 -1.65 15.66
N LYS A 121 -10.60 -2.97 15.90
CA LYS A 121 -10.94 -4.00 14.90
C LYS A 121 -12.37 -3.87 14.42
N ASP A 122 -13.31 -3.79 15.35
CA ASP A 122 -14.74 -3.70 15.05
C ASP A 122 -15.05 -2.45 14.24
N PHE A 123 -14.43 -1.32 14.60
CA PHE A 123 -14.63 -0.06 13.90
C PHE A 123 -14.00 -0.08 12.50
N CYS A 124 -12.79 -0.64 12.36
CA CYS A 124 -12.13 -0.75 11.07
C CYS A 124 -12.94 -1.63 10.10
N LEU A 125 -13.51 -2.74 10.58
CA LEU A 125 -14.43 -3.60 9.82
C LEU A 125 -15.68 -2.85 9.38
N ARG A 126 -16.32 -2.13 10.30
CA ARG A 126 -17.52 -1.34 9.99
C ARG A 126 -17.24 -0.24 8.97
N LEU A 127 -16.10 0.44 9.09
CA LEU A 127 -15.67 1.50 8.18
C LEU A 127 -15.45 0.97 6.76
N THR A 128 -14.67 -0.11 6.60
CA THR A 128 -14.37 -0.70 5.29
C THR A 128 -15.63 -1.25 4.61
N GLU A 129 -16.53 -1.87 5.38
CA GLU A 129 -17.78 -2.42 4.86
C GLU A 129 -18.67 -1.31 4.27
N LEU A 130 -18.86 -0.23 5.02
CA LEU A 130 -19.66 0.92 4.62
C LEU A 130 -18.99 1.80 3.56
N ALA A 131 -17.66 1.74 3.45
CA ALA A 131 -16.90 2.28 2.33
C ALA A 131 -16.95 1.40 1.07
N GLY A 132 -17.61 0.23 1.15
CA GLY A 132 -17.89 -0.63 0.02
C GLY A 132 -16.70 -1.47 -0.45
N CYS A 133 -15.87 -1.97 0.48
CA CYS A 133 -14.91 -3.03 0.18
C CYS A 133 -15.62 -4.26 -0.43
N PRO A 134 -14.89 -5.18 -1.11
CA PRO A 134 -15.41 -6.48 -1.49
C PRO A 134 -15.92 -7.28 -0.28
N GLU A 135 -16.93 -8.12 -0.47
CA GLU A 135 -17.46 -8.99 0.59
C GLU A 135 -16.42 -10.01 1.11
N SER A 136 -15.46 -10.37 0.26
CA SER A 136 -14.36 -11.29 0.60
C SER A 136 -13.23 -10.63 1.40
N SER A 137 -13.31 -9.32 1.64
CA SER A 137 -12.26 -8.55 2.33
C SER A 137 -12.58 -8.38 3.80
N GLY A 138 -11.63 -8.75 4.67
CA GLY A 138 -11.68 -8.52 6.11
C GLY A 138 -10.51 -7.69 6.62
N LEU A 139 -10.10 -7.93 7.85
CA LEU A 139 -8.88 -7.35 8.42
C LEU A 139 -7.64 -8.10 7.96
N HIS A 140 -6.59 -7.35 7.65
CA HIS A 140 -5.31 -7.90 7.25
C HIS A 140 -4.60 -8.57 8.43
N ILE A 141 -3.87 -9.64 8.13
CA ILE A 141 -2.93 -10.28 9.06
C ILE A 141 -1.54 -10.17 8.46
N HIS A 142 -0.60 -9.56 9.18
CA HIS A 142 0.75 -9.35 8.65
C HIS A 142 1.43 -10.71 8.37
N PRO A 143 2.19 -10.86 7.26
CA PRO A 143 2.87 -12.11 6.93
C PRO A 143 3.85 -12.61 8.01
N LEU A 144 4.35 -11.71 8.86
CA LEU A 144 5.23 -12.02 9.99
C LEU A 144 4.52 -12.06 11.36
N THR A 145 3.20 -11.96 11.41
CA THR A 145 2.46 -12.13 12.68
C THR A 145 2.36 -13.61 13.01
N GLU A 146 2.86 -13.98 14.19
CA GLU A 146 2.69 -15.32 14.76
C GLU A 146 1.21 -15.67 14.94
N GLU A 147 0.85 -16.93 14.72
CA GLU A 147 -0.50 -17.43 14.93
C GLU A 147 -0.88 -17.46 16.42
N GLY A 148 -2.08 -16.99 16.75
CA GLY A 148 -2.61 -17.04 18.12
C GLY A 148 -2.14 -15.88 19.00
N SER A 149 -1.87 -14.71 18.40
CA SER A 149 -1.51 -13.49 19.13
C SER A 149 -2.57 -13.14 20.19
N GLU A 150 -2.13 -12.75 21.39
CA GLU A 150 -3.02 -12.43 22.53
C GLU A 150 -4.02 -11.29 22.22
N LEU A 151 -3.64 -10.35 21.35
CA LEU A 151 -4.52 -9.25 20.91
C LEU A 151 -5.36 -9.62 19.66
N GLY A 152 -5.14 -10.82 19.12
CA GLY A 152 -5.61 -11.29 17.83
C GLY A 152 -4.62 -11.00 16.70
N ASP A 153 -4.53 -11.92 15.74
CA ASP A 153 -3.55 -11.89 14.64
C ASP A 153 -3.69 -10.65 13.72
N GLN A 154 -4.87 -10.01 13.74
CA GLN A 154 -5.17 -8.80 12.97
C GLN A 154 -4.59 -7.52 13.59
N ILE A 155 -4.10 -7.57 14.83
CA ILE A 155 -3.54 -6.41 15.52
C ILE A 155 -2.02 -6.42 15.39
N SER A 156 -1.50 -5.34 14.80
CA SER A 156 -0.06 -5.10 14.71
C SER A 156 0.36 -4.14 15.81
N VAL A 157 1.08 -4.64 16.83
CA VAL A 157 1.73 -3.78 17.83
C VAL A 157 2.97 -3.14 17.22
N ILE A 158 2.89 -1.84 16.93
CA ILE A 158 4.00 -1.04 16.41
C ILE A 158 4.82 -0.55 17.60
N SER A 159 5.94 -1.22 17.89
CA SER A 159 6.79 -0.92 19.04
C SER A 159 8.25 -0.72 18.63
N SER A 160 8.86 0.33 19.17
CA SER A 160 10.30 0.60 19.01
C SER A 160 11.17 -0.52 19.56
N GLU A 161 10.70 -1.27 20.56
CA GLU A 161 11.43 -2.42 21.12
C GLU A 161 11.40 -3.62 20.16
N LYS A 162 10.25 -3.87 19.50
CA LYS A 162 10.16 -4.88 18.44
C LYS A 162 11.04 -4.49 17.25
N GLN A 163 11.09 -3.22 16.89
CA GLN A 163 11.96 -2.71 15.82
C GLN A 163 13.45 -2.87 16.16
N LYS A 164 13.87 -2.65 17.42
CA LYS A 164 15.25 -2.90 17.88
C LYS A 164 15.67 -4.38 17.75
N LYS A 165 14.72 -5.32 17.79
CA LYS A 165 14.95 -6.76 17.54
C LYS A 165 14.93 -7.12 16.04
N GLY A 166 14.80 -6.12 15.18
CA GLY A 166 14.87 -6.20 13.72
C GLY A 166 13.52 -6.42 13.03
N GLY A 167 12.43 -5.94 13.63
CA GLY A 167 11.11 -5.89 12.98
C GLY A 167 10.90 -4.66 12.09
N GLY A 168 10.32 -4.84 10.90
CA GLY A 168 9.71 -3.75 10.09
C GLY A 168 10.56 -3.20 8.93
N LEU A 169 9.95 -2.28 8.14
CA LEU A 169 10.51 -1.72 6.89
C LEU A 169 11.85 -0.98 7.05
N THR A 170 12.17 -0.53 8.26
CA THR A 170 13.38 0.24 8.59
C THR A 170 14.35 -0.60 9.38
N HIS A 171 14.67 -1.79 8.86
CA HIS A 171 15.73 -2.59 9.46
C HIS A 171 17.06 -1.83 9.42
N GLN A 172 17.73 -1.74 10.58
CA GLN A 172 19.12 -1.32 10.69
C GLN A 172 20.04 -2.50 10.31
N LEU A 173 20.11 -2.85 9.03
CA LEU A 173 21.32 -3.54 8.54
C LEU A 173 22.48 -2.54 8.62
N SER A 174 23.72 -3.00 8.75
CA SER A 174 24.90 -2.12 8.83
C SER A 174 25.03 -1.18 7.62
N ASP A 175 24.43 -1.56 6.49
CA ASP A 175 24.39 -0.80 5.23
C ASP A 175 22.94 -0.60 4.75
N VAL A 176 22.15 0.19 5.49
CA VAL A 176 20.84 0.68 5.02
C VAL A 176 20.85 2.16 4.73
N SER A 177 19.97 2.58 3.82
CA SER A 177 19.71 3.99 3.52
C SER A 177 19.49 4.78 4.79
N ARG A 178 20.25 5.88 4.94
CA ARG A 178 20.08 6.85 6.03
C ARG A 178 19.01 7.90 5.72
N PHE A 179 18.48 7.91 4.50
CA PHE A 179 17.41 8.83 4.13
C PHE A 179 16.07 8.33 4.66
N ALA A 180 15.40 9.16 5.46
CA ALA A 180 14.03 8.92 5.93
C ALA A 180 13.05 8.69 4.75
N SER A 181 13.33 9.27 3.59
CA SER A 181 12.53 9.11 2.38
C SER A 181 12.42 7.67 1.86
N ALA A 182 13.34 6.78 2.27
CA ALA A 182 13.23 5.35 1.95
C ALA A 182 12.00 4.68 2.61
N GLY A 183 11.47 5.29 3.68
CA GLY A 183 10.32 4.78 4.43
C GLY A 183 8.95 5.18 3.87
N TRP A 184 8.87 5.99 2.80
CA TRP A 184 7.58 6.36 2.20
C TRP A 184 6.90 5.15 1.55
N HIS A 185 5.73 4.78 2.08
CA HIS A 185 4.94 3.65 1.58
C HIS A 185 3.45 3.86 1.78
N THR A 186 2.66 3.09 1.04
CA THR A 186 1.29 2.75 1.43
C THR A 186 1.29 1.29 1.89
N ASP A 187 0.49 0.97 2.89
CA ASP A 187 0.52 -0.37 3.50
C ASP A 187 0.09 -1.45 2.51
N ILE A 188 0.78 -2.60 2.55
CA ILE A 188 0.31 -3.88 2.00
C ILE A 188 0.16 -3.86 0.46
N SER A 189 0.75 -2.87 -0.24
CA SER A 189 0.69 -2.80 -1.70
C SER A 189 1.32 -3.99 -2.44
N PHE A 190 2.06 -4.86 -1.75
CA PHE A 190 2.63 -6.11 -2.28
C PHE A 190 1.64 -7.28 -2.32
N GLU A 191 0.46 -7.16 -1.70
CA GLU A 191 -0.61 -8.15 -1.80
C GLU A 191 -1.50 -7.88 -3.03
N GLN A 192 -2.29 -8.89 -3.44
CA GLN A 192 -3.26 -8.77 -4.53
C GLN A 192 -4.43 -7.87 -4.16
N VAL A 193 -4.89 -7.97 -2.91
CA VAL A 193 -5.93 -7.12 -2.32
C VAL A 193 -5.29 -6.33 -1.17
N PRO A 194 -4.78 -5.11 -1.44
CA PRO A 194 -4.09 -4.30 -0.45
C PRO A 194 -5.07 -3.62 0.52
N SER A 195 -4.51 -2.91 1.50
CA SER A 195 -5.31 -2.20 2.50
C SER A 195 -6.06 -1.01 1.89
N ASP A 196 -7.31 -0.82 2.30
CA ASP A 196 -8.06 0.42 2.04
C ASP A 196 -7.87 1.46 3.15
N TYR A 197 -8.06 1.07 4.40
CA TYR A 197 -7.86 1.91 5.56
C TYR A 197 -6.93 1.23 6.54
N ALA A 198 -6.15 2.07 7.23
CA ALA A 198 -5.46 1.66 8.42
C ALA A 198 -5.69 2.70 9.53
N MET A 199 -5.64 2.21 10.76
CA MET A 199 -5.76 3.02 11.95
C MET A 199 -4.63 2.70 12.92
N LEU A 200 -4.09 3.74 13.55
CA LEU A 200 -3.00 3.64 14.51
C LEU A 200 -3.30 4.51 15.71
N LYS A 201 -3.37 3.90 16.90
CA LYS A 201 -3.42 4.59 18.18
C LYS A 201 -2.05 4.52 18.86
N ILE A 202 -1.48 5.66 19.26
CA ILE A 202 -0.22 5.71 20.00
C ILE A 202 -0.53 5.88 21.50
N HIS A 203 -0.22 4.86 22.31
CA HIS A 203 -0.45 4.90 23.76
C HIS A 203 0.84 5.14 24.57
N THR A 204 2.01 4.81 23.99
CA THR A 204 3.34 5.05 24.58
C THR A 204 4.16 5.89 23.61
N LEU A 205 4.69 7.01 24.08
CA LEU A 205 5.42 7.97 23.25
C LEU A 205 6.65 8.51 23.99
N PRO A 206 7.71 8.88 23.26
CA PRO A 206 8.81 9.66 23.80
C PRO A 206 8.34 11.08 24.15
N ALA A 207 9.13 11.80 24.96
CA ALA A 207 8.85 13.22 25.23
C ALA A 207 8.89 14.09 23.96
N THR A 208 9.69 13.69 22.96
CA THR A 208 9.78 14.32 21.64
C THR A 208 10.20 13.31 20.57
N GLY A 209 9.85 13.61 19.31
CA GLY A 209 10.11 12.73 18.16
C GLY A 209 9.04 11.64 17.99
N GLY A 210 9.17 10.86 16.92
CA GLY A 210 8.23 9.77 16.60
C GLY A 210 6.99 10.20 15.83
N ASP A 211 7.05 11.37 15.20
CA ASP A 211 6.01 11.91 14.32
C ASP A 211 5.79 11.01 13.11
N THR A 212 4.60 11.09 12.53
CA THR A 212 4.28 10.43 11.26
C THR A 212 3.94 11.49 10.21
N LEU A 213 4.45 11.31 8.99
CA LEU A 213 4.10 12.12 7.85
C LEU A 213 3.14 11.35 6.93
N TRP A 214 2.23 12.06 6.28
CA TRP A 214 1.41 11.57 5.18
C TRP A 214 1.57 12.47 3.96
N ALA A 215 1.37 11.91 2.77
CA ALA A 215 1.41 12.64 1.51
C ALA A 215 0.26 12.25 0.58
N SER A 216 -0.32 13.21 -0.12
CA SER A 216 -1.49 13.01 -0.98
C SER A 216 -1.13 12.53 -2.38
N GLY A 217 -1.52 11.31 -2.73
CA GLY A 217 -1.37 10.78 -4.08
C GLY A 217 -2.26 11.44 -5.13
N TYR A 218 -3.37 12.06 -4.69
CA TYR A 218 -4.18 12.92 -5.55
C TYR A 218 -3.44 14.20 -5.93
N GLU A 219 -2.86 14.88 -4.93
CA GLU A 219 -2.10 16.11 -5.17
C GLU A 219 -0.89 15.86 -6.08
N ILE A 220 -0.23 14.70 -5.92
CA ILE A 220 0.85 14.30 -6.84
C ILE A 220 0.32 14.05 -8.24
N TYR A 221 -0.81 13.36 -8.41
CA TYR A 221 -1.42 13.13 -9.73
C TYR A 221 -1.79 14.45 -10.42
N ASP A 222 -2.43 15.36 -9.69
CA ASP A 222 -2.90 16.65 -10.20
C ASP A 222 -1.75 17.60 -10.62
N ARG A 223 -0.53 17.39 -10.11
CA ARG A 223 0.68 18.14 -10.49
C ARG A 223 1.35 17.62 -11.76
N LEU A 224 1.05 16.40 -12.16
CA LEU A 224 1.57 15.84 -13.41
C LEU A 224 1.00 16.63 -14.59
N SER A 225 1.82 16.88 -15.60
CA SER A 225 1.30 17.44 -16.85
C SER A 225 0.30 16.46 -17.49
N PRO A 226 -0.73 16.94 -18.23
CA PRO A 226 -1.69 16.06 -18.87
C PRO A 226 -1.05 14.94 -19.75
N PRO A 227 0.04 15.17 -20.50
CA PRO A 227 0.73 14.10 -21.20
C PRO A 227 1.34 13.04 -20.27
N MET A 228 1.90 13.45 -19.13
CA MET A 228 2.47 12.54 -18.14
C MET A 228 1.37 11.73 -17.44
N GLN A 229 0.23 12.36 -17.10
CA GLN A 229 -0.94 11.65 -16.57
C GLN A 229 -1.37 10.54 -17.54
N LYS A 230 -1.64 10.88 -18.80
CA LYS A 230 -2.06 9.92 -19.83
C LYS A 230 -1.05 8.79 -20.04
N PHE A 231 0.25 9.12 -20.03
CA PHE A 231 1.30 8.12 -20.16
C PHE A 231 1.29 7.12 -18.99
N LEU A 232 1.22 7.61 -17.75
CA LEU A 232 1.27 6.77 -16.55
C LEU A 232 -0.04 5.99 -16.32
N GLU A 233 -1.20 6.50 -16.75
CA GLU A 233 -2.49 5.80 -16.70
C GLU A 233 -2.48 4.46 -17.46
N GLY A 234 -1.63 4.32 -18.49
CA GLY A 234 -1.48 3.08 -19.25
C GLY A 234 -0.49 2.07 -18.65
N LEU A 235 0.18 2.40 -17.54
CA LEU A 235 1.26 1.58 -16.99
C LEU A 235 0.84 0.86 -15.70
N THR A 236 1.51 -0.26 -15.43
CA THR A 236 1.43 -0.99 -14.17
C THR A 236 2.80 -1.00 -13.48
N ALA A 237 2.85 -1.33 -12.21
CA ALA A 237 4.09 -1.49 -11.47
C ALA A 237 4.08 -2.77 -10.63
N THR A 238 5.26 -3.36 -10.49
CA THR A 238 5.51 -4.51 -9.62
C THR A 238 5.83 -4.01 -8.21
N HIS A 239 5.01 -4.42 -7.25
CA HIS A 239 5.18 -4.22 -5.82
C HIS A 239 5.72 -5.51 -5.21
N ASP A 240 6.82 -5.42 -4.48
CA ASP A 240 7.58 -6.58 -4.01
C ASP A 240 8.03 -6.35 -2.56
N ALA A 241 7.58 -7.25 -1.69
CA ALA A 241 7.98 -7.32 -0.29
C ALA A 241 8.69 -8.63 0.07
N THR A 242 9.38 -9.25 -0.90
CA THR A 242 10.12 -10.51 -0.70
C THR A 242 11.22 -10.40 0.37
N PHE A 243 11.66 -9.18 0.72
CA PHE A 243 12.56 -8.97 1.87
C PHE A 243 11.98 -9.50 3.19
N PHE A 244 10.66 -9.64 3.32
CA PHE A 244 10.05 -10.30 4.49
C PHE A 244 10.40 -11.79 4.60
N HIS A 245 10.74 -12.48 3.51
CA HIS A 245 11.28 -13.84 3.60
C HIS A 245 12.64 -13.87 4.28
N ASP A 246 13.47 -12.87 4.00
CA ASP A 246 14.80 -12.75 4.60
C ASP A 246 14.65 -12.43 6.09
N GLU A 247 13.70 -11.56 6.44
CA GLU A 247 13.35 -11.22 7.83
C GLU A 247 12.81 -12.44 8.60
N ALA A 248 11.88 -13.20 8.00
CA ALA A 248 11.34 -14.45 8.57
C ALA A 248 12.45 -15.45 8.89
N ARG A 249 13.37 -15.70 7.95
CA ARG A 249 14.51 -16.60 8.16
C ARG A 249 15.45 -16.11 9.25
N ARG A 250 15.72 -14.79 9.30
CA ARG A 250 16.60 -14.18 10.30
C ARG A 250 16.00 -14.25 11.72
N LEU A 251 14.69 -14.05 11.84
CA LEU A 251 13.98 -14.06 13.13
C LEU A 251 13.62 -15.48 13.59
N GLY A 252 13.71 -16.48 12.72
CA GLY A 252 13.25 -17.84 13.02
C GLY A 252 11.72 -17.95 13.13
N ASN A 253 11.00 -16.94 12.65
CA ASN A 253 9.53 -16.91 12.62
C ASN A 253 9.08 -17.14 11.17
N PRO A 254 8.52 -18.32 10.84
CA PRO A 254 8.13 -18.63 9.47
C PRO A 254 7.04 -17.69 8.97
N LEU A 255 7.03 -17.46 7.66
CA LEU A 255 6.00 -16.64 7.04
C LEU A 255 4.62 -17.32 7.18
N ARG A 256 3.59 -16.53 7.48
CA ARG A 256 2.21 -16.98 7.46
C ARG A 256 1.75 -17.24 6.01
N GLU A 257 1.52 -18.51 5.69
CA GLU A 257 1.02 -18.93 4.37
C GLU A 257 -0.52 -19.07 4.30
N GLY A 258 -1.21 -19.04 5.45
CA GLY A 258 -2.67 -19.03 5.51
C GLY A 258 -3.30 -17.75 4.94
N LEU A 259 -4.63 -17.65 5.05
CA LEU A 259 -5.35 -16.44 4.64
C LEU A 259 -4.89 -15.22 5.45
N ARG A 260 -4.62 -14.11 4.75
CA ARG A 260 -4.24 -12.81 5.33
C ARG A 260 -5.33 -11.76 5.13
N GLY A 261 -6.58 -12.15 5.39
CA GLY A 261 -7.77 -11.27 5.33
C GLY A 261 -8.57 -11.32 4.03
N SER A 262 -8.04 -11.94 2.97
CA SER A 262 -8.74 -12.15 1.69
C SER A 262 -8.39 -13.52 1.11
N PRO A 263 -9.30 -14.21 0.38
CA PRO A 263 -9.00 -15.45 -0.34
C PRO A 263 -7.86 -15.33 -1.37
N LEU A 264 -7.59 -14.10 -1.83
CA LEU A 264 -6.53 -13.77 -2.78
C LEU A 264 -5.18 -13.46 -2.12
N ASN A 265 -5.16 -13.21 -0.80
CA ASN A 265 -3.95 -12.91 -0.04
C ASN A 265 -3.57 -14.11 0.82
N LYS A 266 -2.78 -15.02 0.25
CA LYS A 266 -2.35 -16.28 0.89
C LYS A 266 -1.06 -16.79 0.27
N GLY A 267 -0.50 -17.84 0.85
CA GLY A 267 0.74 -18.45 0.39
C GLY A 267 1.96 -17.57 0.66
N SER A 268 3.10 -17.95 0.09
CA SER A 268 4.37 -17.28 0.31
C SER A 268 4.66 -16.16 -0.71
N GLU A 269 3.84 -15.97 -1.73
CA GLU A 269 4.05 -14.88 -2.68
C GLU A 269 3.70 -13.52 -2.07
N LEU A 270 4.70 -12.65 -1.93
CA LEU A 270 4.57 -11.27 -1.44
C LEU A 270 4.88 -10.28 -2.56
N LYS A 271 4.27 -10.52 -3.71
CA LYS A 271 4.45 -9.76 -4.94
C LYS A 271 3.11 -9.58 -5.64
N SER A 272 2.91 -8.39 -6.20
CA SER A 272 1.71 -8.06 -6.97
C SER A 272 2.01 -7.02 -8.04
N ILE A 273 1.10 -6.92 -9.01
CA ILE A 273 1.16 -5.96 -10.11
C ILE A 273 -0.09 -5.10 -10.04
N HIS A 274 0.09 -3.78 -9.90
CA HIS A 274 -0.99 -2.81 -9.78
C HIS A 274 -0.85 -1.69 -10.81
N PRO A 275 -1.94 -0.99 -11.19
CA PRO A 275 -1.85 0.23 -11.98
C PRO A 275 -0.96 1.29 -11.33
N VAL A 276 -0.16 2.02 -12.12
CA VAL A 276 0.63 3.16 -11.62
C VAL A 276 -0.28 4.30 -11.19
N ILE A 277 -1.34 4.55 -11.96
CA ILE A 277 -2.45 5.42 -11.58
C ILE A 277 -3.66 4.54 -11.32
N ARG A 278 -4.31 4.74 -10.18
CA ARG A 278 -5.53 4.01 -9.82
C ARG A 278 -6.67 4.97 -9.48
N THR A 279 -7.87 4.44 -9.46
CA THR A 279 -9.08 5.11 -8.96
C THR A 279 -9.33 4.72 -7.51
N ASN A 280 -9.76 5.69 -6.72
CA ASN A 280 -10.29 5.47 -5.39
C ASN A 280 -11.82 5.33 -5.48
N PRO A 281 -12.44 4.19 -5.11
CA PRO A 281 -13.87 3.97 -5.30
C PRO A 281 -14.74 4.89 -4.44
N VAL A 282 -14.24 5.37 -3.30
CA VAL A 282 -14.99 6.24 -2.38
C VAL A 282 -15.13 7.64 -2.96
N THR A 283 -14.07 8.18 -3.57
CA THR A 283 -14.05 9.55 -4.10
C THR A 283 -14.28 9.62 -5.60
N GLY A 284 -14.00 8.54 -6.35
CA GLY A 284 -13.93 8.55 -7.79
C GLY A 284 -12.71 9.27 -8.35
N TRP A 285 -11.69 9.56 -7.53
CA TRP A 285 -10.51 10.32 -7.96
C TRP A 285 -9.33 9.43 -8.33
N LYS A 286 -8.50 9.94 -9.25
CA LYS A 286 -7.24 9.32 -9.67
C LYS A 286 -6.10 9.67 -8.72
N SER A 287 -5.30 8.66 -8.37
CA SER A 287 -4.12 8.79 -7.51
C SER A 287 -2.93 8.04 -8.12
N VAL A 288 -1.73 8.59 -7.95
CA VAL A 288 -0.50 7.82 -8.14
C VAL A 288 -0.42 6.72 -7.07
N TYR A 289 -0.01 5.51 -7.44
CA TYR A 289 0.01 4.32 -6.59
C TYR A 289 1.29 3.49 -6.75
N VAL A 290 2.41 4.19 -6.71
CA VAL A 290 3.75 3.59 -6.57
C VAL A 290 4.39 4.13 -5.31
N ASN A 291 5.26 3.37 -4.66
CA ASN A 291 5.91 3.82 -3.44
C ASN A 291 7.34 3.27 -3.28
N LYS A 292 8.17 4.01 -2.55
CA LYS A 292 9.60 3.69 -2.43
C LYS A 292 9.85 2.37 -1.69
N GLY A 293 9.02 2.07 -0.69
CA GLY A 293 9.13 0.85 0.11
C GLY A 293 8.99 -0.43 -0.73
N PHE A 294 7.94 -0.50 -1.55
CA PHE A 294 7.53 -1.75 -2.21
C PHE A 294 7.70 -1.75 -3.73
N THR A 295 7.58 -0.63 -4.43
CA THR A 295 7.60 -0.63 -5.90
C THR A 295 9.03 -0.77 -6.44
N LYS A 296 9.27 -1.82 -7.25
CA LYS A 296 10.61 -2.11 -7.80
C LYS A 296 10.73 -1.86 -9.31
N ARG A 297 9.61 -1.84 -10.04
CA ARG A 297 9.61 -1.73 -11.50
C ARG A 297 8.27 -1.20 -11.99
N ILE A 298 8.25 -0.16 -12.82
CA ILE A 298 7.09 0.18 -13.66
C ILE A 298 7.16 -0.74 -14.87
N ASN A 299 6.18 -1.58 -15.12
CA ASN A 299 6.18 -2.58 -16.20
C ASN A 299 5.89 -1.94 -17.57
N GLY A 300 6.27 -2.61 -18.67
CA GLY A 300 6.00 -2.16 -20.03
C GLY A 300 6.98 -1.12 -20.60
N VAL A 301 7.87 -0.58 -19.77
CA VAL A 301 9.00 0.29 -20.19
C VAL A 301 10.34 -0.44 -20.06
N THR A 302 11.47 0.14 -20.47
CA THR A 302 12.81 -0.38 -20.17
C THR A 302 13.17 -0.23 -18.68
N LYS A 303 14.27 -0.84 -18.24
CA LYS A 303 14.74 -0.68 -16.85
C LYS A 303 15.12 0.77 -16.55
N ASP A 304 15.86 1.41 -17.44
CA ASP A 304 16.35 2.78 -17.22
C ASP A 304 15.20 3.78 -17.18
N GLU A 305 14.20 3.62 -18.05
CA GLU A 305 12.97 4.42 -18.02
C GLU A 305 12.20 4.22 -16.72
N SER A 306 12.05 2.97 -16.25
CA SER A 306 11.41 2.69 -14.96
C SER A 306 12.13 3.39 -13.81
N ASP A 307 13.46 3.31 -13.76
CA ASP A 307 14.24 3.91 -12.69
C ASP A 307 14.10 5.45 -12.68
N VAL A 308 14.14 6.09 -13.86
CA VAL A 308 13.93 7.54 -14.01
C VAL A 308 12.52 7.94 -13.58
N LEU A 309 11.49 7.24 -14.05
CA LEU A 309 10.10 7.55 -13.74
C LEU A 309 9.79 7.36 -12.25
N LEU A 310 10.24 6.26 -11.65
CA LEU A 310 10.07 6.03 -10.22
C LEU A 310 10.80 7.09 -9.40
N ALA A 311 12.04 7.43 -9.74
CA ALA A 311 12.78 8.49 -9.07
C ALA A 311 12.05 9.85 -9.16
N TYR A 312 11.50 10.19 -10.32
CA TYR A 312 10.69 11.40 -10.50
C TYR A 312 9.45 11.40 -9.59
N LEU A 313 8.66 10.33 -9.59
CA LEU A 313 7.45 10.22 -8.77
C LEU A 313 7.76 10.27 -7.26
N PHE A 314 8.85 9.63 -6.81
CA PHE A 314 9.30 9.70 -5.42
C PHE A 314 9.81 11.09 -5.03
N ASN A 315 10.45 11.80 -5.96
CA ASN A 315 10.86 13.19 -5.76
C ASN A 315 9.64 14.12 -5.63
N LEU A 316 8.57 13.88 -6.39
CA LEU A 316 7.34 14.66 -6.23
C LEU A 316 6.79 14.52 -4.80
N VAL A 317 6.80 13.33 -4.21
CA VAL A 317 6.38 13.13 -2.81
C VAL A 317 7.30 13.91 -1.86
N THR A 318 8.61 13.74 -1.98
CA THR A 318 9.58 14.25 -0.99
C THR A 318 9.87 15.74 -1.10
N GLN A 319 9.78 16.34 -2.29
CA GLN A 319 10.13 17.74 -2.53
C GLN A 319 8.92 18.69 -2.47
N ASN A 320 7.69 18.19 -2.58
CA ASN A 320 6.48 19.01 -2.44
C ASN A 320 5.93 18.92 -1.02
N HIS A 321 6.47 19.72 -0.10
CA HIS A 321 6.04 19.72 1.30
C HIS A 321 4.58 20.17 1.48
N ASP A 322 4.04 20.92 0.53
CA ASP A 322 2.64 21.35 0.46
C ASP A 322 1.67 20.22 0.08
N ALA A 323 2.18 19.07 -0.40
CA ALA A 323 1.40 17.84 -0.59
C ALA A 323 1.38 16.95 0.67
N GLN A 324 2.04 17.37 1.76
CA GLN A 324 2.27 16.57 2.96
C GLN A 324 1.57 17.14 4.19
N VAL A 325 1.33 16.29 5.18
CA VAL A 325 1.02 16.67 6.56
C VAL A 325 1.94 15.92 7.51
N ARG A 326 2.50 16.61 8.50
CA ARG A 326 3.25 16.00 9.60
C ARG A 326 2.42 16.07 10.87
N PHE A 327 2.16 14.92 11.48
CA PHE A 327 1.38 14.84 12.72
C PHE A 327 2.29 14.54 13.90
N LYS A 328 2.26 15.45 14.88
CA LYS A 328 2.85 15.23 16.19
C LYS A 328 1.84 14.53 17.10
N TRP A 329 2.20 13.33 17.52
CA TRP A 329 1.39 12.48 18.38
C TRP A 329 1.31 13.04 19.81
N ARG A 330 0.14 12.90 20.43
CA ARG A 330 -0.08 12.95 21.88
C ARG A 330 -0.48 11.55 22.37
N GLN A 331 -0.50 11.38 23.69
CA GLN A 331 -0.97 10.14 24.28
C GLN A 331 -2.41 9.86 23.86
N ASN A 332 -2.66 8.62 23.42
CA ASN A 332 -3.95 8.10 22.97
C ASN A 332 -4.53 8.76 21.72
N ASP A 333 -3.77 9.59 21.00
CA ASP A 333 -4.19 10.04 19.69
C ASP A 333 -4.28 8.87 18.71
N LEU A 334 -5.24 8.98 17.78
CA LEU A 334 -5.50 7.99 16.76
C LEU A 334 -5.54 8.66 15.38
N ALA A 335 -4.83 8.08 14.42
CA ALA A 335 -4.96 8.45 13.01
C ALA A 335 -5.69 7.35 12.24
N ILE A 336 -6.58 7.72 11.32
CA ILE A 336 -7.19 6.82 10.34
C ILE A 336 -6.91 7.39 8.96
N TRP A 337 -6.29 6.60 8.08
CA TRP A 337 -5.91 7.06 6.75
C TRP A 337 -6.33 6.08 5.67
N ASP A 338 -6.44 6.63 4.46
CA ASP A 338 -6.77 5.92 3.23
C ASP A 338 -5.50 5.45 2.51
N ASN A 339 -5.22 4.14 2.55
CA ASN A 339 -4.07 3.53 1.88
C ASN A 339 -4.23 3.46 0.35
N ARG A 340 -5.44 3.66 -0.20
CA ARG A 340 -5.66 3.63 -1.66
C ARG A 340 -5.01 4.82 -2.35
N SER A 341 -4.86 5.94 -1.65
CA SER A 341 -4.45 7.21 -2.30
C SER A 341 -3.47 8.05 -1.50
N MET A 342 -2.95 7.53 -0.38
CA MET A 342 -2.00 8.24 0.45
C MET A 342 -0.76 7.40 0.71
N TRP A 343 0.37 8.07 0.86
CA TRP A 343 1.56 7.48 1.45
C TRP A 343 1.74 7.99 2.87
N HIS A 344 2.50 7.24 3.66
CA HIS A 344 2.96 7.66 4.97
C HIS A 344 4.40 7.26 5.23
N CYS A 345 5.03 7.94 6.19
CA CYS A 345 6.39 7.67 6.64
C CYS A 345 6.50 7.95 8.13
N ALA A 346 6.95 6.98 8.90
CA ALA A 346 7.31 7.18 10.31
C ALA A 346 8.64 7.92 10.42
N THR A 347 8.76 8.80 11.40
CA THR A 347 10.01 9.49 11.75
C THR A 347 10.70 8.75 12.89
N TYR A 348 11.94 8.34 12.69
CA TYR A 348 12.73 7.58 13.68
C TYR A 348 13.75 8.48 14.39
N ASP A 349 13.28 9.59 14.95
CA ASP A 349 14.07 10.66 15.60
C ASP A 349 13.97 10.62 17.14
N TYR A 350 13.88 9.42 17.72
CA TYR A 350 13.72 9.19 19.15
C TYR A 350 14.49 7.93 19.62
N VAL A 351 14.81 7.88 20.92
CA VAL A 351 15.53 6.73 21.55
C VAL A 351 14.69 5.98 22.58
N GLU A 352 13.74 6.68 23.21
CA GLU A 352 12.84 6.18 24.25
C GLU A 352 11.78 5.23 23.68
N ALA A 353 10.99 4.62 24.57
CA ALA A 353 9.94 3.70 24.17
C ALA A 353 8.83 4.43 23.39
N ARG A 354 8.44 3.86 22.26
CA ARG A 354 7.27 4.26 21.48
C ARG A 354 6.48 3.02 21.13
N ALA A 355 5.19 2.99 21.44
CA ALA A 355 4.31 1.88 21.15
C ALA A 355 2.88 2.34 20.80
N GLY A 356 2.27 1.60 19.89
CA GLY A 356 0.88 1.78 19.53
C GLY A 356 0.29 0.57 18.83
N ASP A 357 -1.03 0.54 18.76
CA ASP A 357 -1.80 -0.54 18.16
C ASP A 357 -2.27 -0.12 16.76
N ARG A 358 -2.01 -0.98 15.78
CA ARG A 358 -2.44 -0.78 14.39
C ARG A 358 -3.40 -1.88 13.94
N VAL A 359 -4.46 -1.46 13.27
CA VAL A 359 -5.37 -2.34 12.54
C VAL A 359 -5.45 -1.85 11.09
N ALA A 360 -5.50 -2.77 10.14
CA ALA A 360 -5.68 -2.47 8.73
C ALA A 360 -6.80 -3.36 8.15
N SER A 361 -7.75 -2.75 7.46
CA SER A 361 -8.73 -3.45 6.63
C SER A 361 -8.22 -3.62 5.21
N LEU A 362 -8.79 -4.57 4.48
CA LEU A 362 -8.53 -4.80 3.07
C LEU A 362 -9.63 -4.19 2.20
N GLY A 363 -9.21 -3.53 1.13
CA GLY A 363 -10.11 -2.96 0.13
C GLY A 363 -10.36 -3.90 -1.03
N GLU A 364 -10.44 -3.28 -2.19
CA GLU A 364 -10.49 -3.89 -3.51
C GLU A 364 -9.09 -4.06 -4.13
N ALA A 365 -8.99 -4.97 -5.11
CA ALA A 365 -7.82 -5.05 -5.96
C ALA A 365 -7.68 -3.75 -6.78
N PRO A 366 -6.52 -3.05 -6.75
CA PRO A 366 -6.34 -1.76 -7.39
C PRO A 366 -6.67 -1.77 -8.87
N TYR A 367 -7.44 -0.78 -9.30
CA TYR A 367 -7.90 -0.62 -10.66
C TYR A 367 -7.90 0.85 -11.06
N LEU A 368 -7.94 1.12 -12.36
CA LEU A 368 -8.16 2.44 -12.92
C LEU A 368 -9.50 2.44 -13.67
N ASP A 369 -10.39 3.34 -13.32
CA ASP A 369 -11.55 3.70 -14.14
C ASP A 369 -11.18 4.86 -15.05
N LEU A 370 -11.22 4.67 -16.36
CA LEU A 370 -10.89 5.70 -17.33
C LEU A 370 -11.86 6.89 -17.30
N ASN A 371 -13.05 6.73 -16.71
CA ASN A 371 -14.01 7.81 -16.47
C ASN A 371 -13.74 8.59 -15.18
N SER A 372 -12.83 8.13 -14.32
CA SER A 372 -12.48 8.87 -13.10
C SER A 372 -11.70 10.15 -13.42
N THR A 373 -11.70 11.11 -12.50
CA THR A 373 -11.10 12.44 -12.69
C THR A 373 -9.97 12.70 -11.71
N GLY A 374 -9.16 13.72 -11.97
CA GLY A 374 -8.25 14.26 -10.96
C GLY A 374 -9.05 14.93 -9.82
N ARG A 375 -8.43 15.08 -8.64
CA ARG A 375 -9.12 15.71 -7.49
C ARG A 375 -9.45 17.17 -7.81
N ARG A 376 -8.50 17.94 -8.37
CA ARG A 376 -8.72 19.34 -8.74
C ARG A 376 -9.86 19.51 -9.74
N GLU A 377 -9.92 18.65 -10.75
CA GLU A 377 -11.01 18.65 -11.73
C GLU A 377 -12.37 18.38 -11.06
N ALA A 378 -12.44 17.34 -10.21
CA ALA A 378 -13.67 17.00 -9.49
C ALA A 378 -14.17 18.10 -8.55
N LEU A 379 -13.25 18.91 -8.01
CA LEU A 379 -13.53 20.02 -7.10
C LEU A 379 -13.65 21.38 -7.81
N GLY A 380 -13.38 21.46 -9.12
CA GLY A 380 -13.40 22.71 -9.88
C GLY A 380 -12.30 23.72 -9.47
N LEU A 381 -11.11 23.24 -9.11
CA LEU A 381 -9.99 24.03 -8.54
C LEU A 381 -8.91 24.48 -9.52
#